data_AF-I4KDK8-F1
#
_entry.id   AF-I4KDK8-F1
#
_cell.length_a   1.000
_cell.length_b   1.000
_cell.length_c   1.000
_cell.angle_alpha   90.00
_cell.angle_beta   90.00
_cell.angle_gamma   90.00
#
_symmetry.space_group_name_H-M   'P 1'
#
loop_
_entity.id
_entity.type
_entity.pdbx_description
1 polymer ?
#
loop_
_entity_poly.entity_id
_entity_poly.type
_entity_poly.pdbx_seq_one_letter_code
_entity_poly.pdbx_strand_id
1 'polypeptide(L)'
;MEKNIPIIDVGSLTQGAEISPRLVKEIDNACREVGFFTVVNHGVDDTLISTVFSQIQSFFDLPVQAKEKIEIHKSPYMRGYFSEGADKSDGISGDVKEGFDMAADLSLDDEFVKAKLPFYGPNVWPEELPGFKLAMTEYHSQMLIFGKKLLNVFALALNMPIDYFDDKFKKPMAQLRVLRYPSTQYTQGAPMGAGEHTDFGWITMISESATGGLEVQSANGTWIKVKPIPNAFVVNVGDLMSRWTNDRYKATLHRVINTSGQLRHSAAFFMDPDYTAKVECLPSCCAEGSPAKYRAIIAGEYMDKRFLETTTFRELEPN
;
A
#
# COMPACT_ATOMS: atom_id res chain seq x y z
N MET A 1 -7.12 -28.48 3.75
CA MET A 1 -7.49 -27.42 4.69
C MET A 1 -7.45 -26.12 3.92
N GLU A 2 -8.50 -25.30 4.01
CA GLU A 2 -8.51 -23.94 3.46
C GLU A 2 -7.30 -23.17 3.99
N LYS A 3 -6.48 -22.61 3.08
CA LYS A 3 -5.38 -21.73 3.49
C LYS A 3 -6.02 -20.40 3.91
N ASN A 4 -5.87 -20.05 5.19
CA ASN A 4 -6.27 -18.75 5.71
C ASN A 4 -5.09 -17.78 5.67
N ILE A 5 -5.38 -16.49 5.60
CA ILE A 5 -4.37 -15.44 5.79
C ILE A 5 -3.89 -15.50 7.26
N PRO A 6 -2.58 -15.68 7.53
CA PRO A 6 -2.06 -15.76 8.89
C PRO A 6 -2.34 -14.48 9.69
N ILE A 7 -2.68 -14.62 10.97
CA ILE A 7 -2.82 -13.49 11.90
C ILE A 7 -1.59 -13.48 12.81
N ILE A 8 -0.88 -12.35 12.87
CA ILE A 8 0.38 -12.18 13.58
C ILE A 8 0.22 -11.07 14.62
N ASP A 9 0.57 -11.38 15.87
CA ASP A 9 0.57 -10.42 16.95
C ASP A 9 1.91 -9.66 16.98
N VAL A 10 1.85 -8.35 16.77
CA VAL A 10 3.03 -7.47 16.76
C VAL A 10 3.13 -6.59 18.01
N GLY A 11 2.36 -6.89 19.06
CA GLY A 11 2.31 -6.10 20.30
C GLY A 11 3.65 -5.95 21.01
N SER A 12 4.59 -6.88 20.79
CA SER A 12 5.96 -6.75 21.31
C SER A 12 6.71 -5.54 20.74
N LEU A 13 6.42 -5.11 19.50
CA LEU A 13 7.06 -3.96 18.85
C LEU A 13 6.60 -2.62 19.41
N THR A 14 5.45 -2.57 20.08
CA THR A 14 4.89 -1.33 20.64
C THR A 14 5.40 -1.09 22.06
N GLN A 15 5.80 -2.15 22.74
CA GLN A 15 6.29 -2.12 24.12
C GLN A 15 7.80 -1.86 24.23
N GLY A 16 8.49 -1.64 23.10
CA GLY A 16 9.95 -1.44 23.07
C GLY A 16 10.74 -2.70 23.44
N ALA A 17 10.12 -3.87 23.38
CA ALA A 17 10.78 -5.14 23.63
C ALA A 17 11.72 -5.51 22.46
N GLU A 18 12.69 -6.38 22.74
CA GLU A 18 13.50 -6.98 21.69
C GLU A 18 12.62 -7.74 20.69
N ILE A 19 12.97 -7.67 19.40
CA ILE A 19 12.25 -8.38 18.35
C ILE A 19 12.41 -9.88 18.57
N SER A 20 11.31 -10.56 18.92
CA SER A 20 11.38 -11.98 19.24
C SER A 20 11.68 -12.84 17.99
N PRO A 21 12.49 -13.91 18.12
CA PRO A 21 12.74 -14.85 17.02
C PRO A 21 11.46 -15.50 16.48
N ARG A 22 10.42 -15.62 17.31
CA ARG A 22 9.10 -16.12 16.91
C ARG A 22 8.46 -15.19 15.88
N LEU A 23 8.39 -13.89 16.18
CA LEU A 23 7.80 -12.89 15.29
C LEU A 23 8.52 -12.84 13.94
N VAL A 24 9.86 -12.87 13.97
CA VAL A 24 10.71 -12.94 12.77
C VAL A 24 10.33 -14.13 11.89
N LYS A 25 10.18 -15.32 12.50
CA LYS A 25 9.81 -16.55 11.79
C LYS A 25 8.38 -16.53 11.25
N GLU A 26 7.42 -15.99 12.00
CA GLU A 26 6.02 -15.87 11.57
C GLU A 26 5.91 -14.98 10.33
N ILE A 27 6.64 -13.85 10.29
CA ILE A 27 6.66 -12.95 9.13
C ILE A 27 7.40 -13.58 7.93
N ASP A 28 8.58 -14.21 8.11
CA ASP A 28 9.28 -14.92 7.01
C ASP A 28 8.35 -15.96 6.36
N ASN A 29 7.69 -16.78 7.19
CA ASN A 29 6.79 -17.82 6.71
C ASN A 29 5.59 -17.23 5.94
N ALA A 30 4.93 -16.22 6.49
CA ALA A 30 3.78 -15.61 5.84
C ALA A 30 4.14 -15.00 4.48
N CYS A 31 5.28 -14.33 4.39
CA CYS A 31 5.77 -13.73 3.15
C CYS A 31 6.16 -14.77 2.10
N ARG A 32 6.71 -15.92 2.51
CA ARG A 32 7.11 -17.02 1.60
C ARG A 32 5.93 -17.83 1.10
N GLU A 33 4.95 -18.09 1.96
CA GLU A 33 3.86 -19.02 1.65
C GLU A 33 2.67 -18.35 0.96
N VAL A 34 2.39 -17.10 1.31
CA VAL A 34 1.20 -16.37 0.87
C VAL A 34 1.53 -14.99 0.31
N GLY A 35 2.55 -14.31 0.86
CA GLY A 35 2.83 -12.91 0.53
C GLY A 35 1.87 -11.92 1.20
N PHE A 36 0.99 -12.42 2.09
CA PHE A 36 -0.02 -11.69 2.84
C PHE A 36 -0.10 -12.19 4.28
N PHE A 37 -0.38 -11.30 5.23
CA PHE A 37 -0.72 -11.61 6.62
C PHE A 37 -1.56 -10.47 7.22
N THR A 38 -2.26 -10.74 8.32
CA THR A 38 -2.94 -9.72 9.12
C THR A 38 -2.15 -9.47 10.39
N VAL A 39 -1.90 -8.21 10.74
CA VAL A 39 -1.25 -7.82 12.00
C VAL A 39 -2.27 -7.26 12.98
N VAL A 40 -2.13 -7.64 14.24
CA VAL A 40 -2.93 -7.14 15.38
C VAL A 40 -2.01 -6.57 16.46
N ASN A 41 -2.56 -5.74 17.35
CA ASN A 41 -1.80 -5.05 18.40
C ASN A 41 -0.65 -4.17 17.86
N HIS A 42 -0.86 -3.55 16.70
CA HIS A 42 0.12 -2.69 16.00
C HIS A 42 0.41 -1.35 16.71
N GLY A 43 -0.44 -0.95 17.67
CA GLY A 43 -0.24 0.23 18.51
C GLY A 43 -0.57 1.57 17.85
N VAL A 44 -1.27 1.55 16.72
CA VAL A 44 -1.92 2.76 16.17
C VAL A 44 -3.26 2.89 16.88
N ASP A 45 -3.60 4.10 17.34
CA ASP A 45 -4.78 4.35 18.15
C ASP A 45 -6.09 4.00 17.41
N ASP A 46 -6.92 3.16 18.03
CA ASP A 46 -8.22 2.74 17.49
C ASP A 46 -9.16 3.94 17.25
N THR A 47 -9.07 4.98 18.07
CA THR A 47 -9.85 6.22 17.92
C THR A 47 -9.39 7.02 16.70
N LEU A 48 -8.10 7.01 16.38
CA LEU A 48 -7.57 7.60 15.15
C LEU A 48 -8.07 6.83 13.94
N ILE A 49 -8.01 5.49 13.95
CA ILE A 49 -8.54 4.66 12.87
C ILE A 49 -10.03 4.94 12.65
N SER A 50 -10.83 4.96 13.72
CA SER A 50 -12.26 5.31 13.64
C SER A 50 -12.50 6.71 13.07
N THR A 51 -11.70 7.70 13.50
CA THR A 51 -11.77 9.08 12.98
C THR A 51 -11.44 9.13 11.49
N VAL A 52 -10.40 8.43 11.05
CA VAL A 52 -10.01 8.32 9.64
C VAL A 52 -11.16 7.77 8.81
N PHE A 53 -11.78 6.67 9.20
CA PHE A 53 -12.91 6.10 8.44
C PHE A 53 -14.14 7.00 8.44
N SER A 54 -14.41 7.72 9.53
CA SER A 54 -15.47 8.74 9.55
C SER A 54 -15.16 9.88 8.57
N GLN A 55 -13.92 10.35 8.51
CA GLN A 55 -13.51 11.42 7.59
C GLN A 55 -13.50 10.94 6.13
N ILE A 56 -13.12 9.69 5.86
CA ILE A 56 -13.23 9.06 4.54
C ILE A 56 -14.68 9.07 4.05
N GLN A 57 -15.62 8.63 4.90
CA GLN A 57 -17.05 8.67 4.59
C GLN A 57 -17.49 10.12 4.28
N SER A 58 -17.20 11.06 5.18
CA SER A 58 -17.58 12.47 5.00
C SER A 58 -17.00 13.08 3.72
N PHE A 59 -15.76 12.75 3.36
CA PHE A 59 -15.13 13.22 2.13
C PHE A 59 -15.86 12.70 0.89
N PHE A 60 -16.11 11.39 0.83
CA PHE A 60 -16.73 10.80 -0.36
C PHE A 60 -18.22 11.16 -0.50
N ASP A 61 -18.88 11.55 0.59
CA ASP A 61 -20.26 12.07 0.61
C ASP A 61 -20.37 13.55 0.18
N LEU A 62 -19.25 14.26 0.01
CA LEU A 62 -19.25 15.60 -0.58
C LEU A 62 -19.86 15.58 -2.00
N PRO A 63 -20.50 16.69 -2.43
CA PRO A 63 -20.89 16.86 -3.82
C PRO A 63 -19.71 16.59 -4.76
N VAL A 64 -19.97 15.91 -5.89
CA VAL A 64 -18.94 15.56 -6.86
C VAL A 64 -18.11 16.78 -7.26
N GLN A 65 -18.75 17.93 -7.46
CA GLN A 65 -18.08 19.18 -7.82
C GLN A 65 -17.06 19.67 -6.78
N ALA A 66 -17.27 19.37 -5.49
CA ALA A 66 -16.31 19.72 -4.44
C ALA A 66 -15.08 18.81 -4.51
N LYS A 67 -15.27 17.51 -4.74
CA LYS A 67 -14.18 16.55 -4.94
C LYS A 67 -13.39 16.83 -6.23
N GLU A 68 -14.09 17.22 -7.29
CA GLU A 68 -13.49 17.54 -8.60
C GLU A 68 -12.52 18.74 -8.53
N LYS A 69 -12.70 19.68 -7.58
CA LYS A 69 -11.76 20.82 -7.40
C LYS A 69 -10.34 20.37 -7.11
N ILE A 70 -10.17 19.21 -6.48
CA ILE A 70 -8.88 18.66 -6.05
C ILE A 70 -8.53 17.39 -6.82
N GLU A 71 -8.99 17.27 -8.08
CA GLU A 71 -8.65 16.13 -8.92
C GLU A 71 -7.15 15.90 -9.05
N ILE A 72 -6.76 14.63 -9.05
CA ILE A 72 -5.38 14.17 -8.98
C ILE A 72 -4.54 14.70 -10.15
N HIS A 73 -5.14 14.84 -11.34
CA HIS A 73 -4.49 15.34 -12.55
C HIS A 73 -4.30 16.86 -12.56
N LYS A 74 -4.98 17.60 -11.67
CA LYS A 74 -4.76 19.05 -11.47
C LYS A 74 -3.56 19.33 -10.57
N SER A 75 -3.07 18.31 -9.87
CA SER A 75 -1.87 18.38 -9.05
C SER A 75 -0.66 17.89 -9.83
N PRO A 76 0.41 18.69 -9.98
CA PRO A 76 1.64 18.24 -10.62
C PRO A 76 2.38 17.14 -9.83
N TYR A 77 1.92 16.85 -8.61
CA TYR A 77 2.50 15.85 -7.72
C TYR A 77 1.65 14.60 -7.62
N MET A 78 0.58 14.48 -8.42
CA MET A 78 -0.34 13.34 -8.42
C MET A 78 -0.93 13.13 -7.02
N ARG A 79 -1.56 14.17 -6.49
CA ARG A 79 -2.24 14.21 -5.19
C ARG A 79 -3.67 14.64 -5.38
N GLY A 80 -4.57 14.07 -4.59
CA GLY A 80 -5.98 14.45 -4.60
C GLY A 80 -6.91 13.35 -5.08
N TYR A 81 -8.10 13.77 -5.50
CA TYR A 81 -9.23 12.92 -5.83
C TYR A 81 -9.11 12.26 -7.20
N PHE A 82 -9.54 11.00 -7.33
CA PHE A 82 -9.79 10.37 -8.62
C PHE A 82 -11.15 9.66 -8.61
N SER A 83 -11.86 9.75 -9.72
CA SER A 83 -13.17 9.15 -9.93
C SER A 83 -13.07 7.69 -10.39
N GLU A 84 -14.23 7.03 -10.46
CA GLU A 84 -14.33 5.65 -10.95
C GLU A 84 -13.74 5.49 -12.36
N GLY A 85 -13.06 4.37 -12.60
CA GLY A 85 -12.42 4.06 -13.89
C GLY A 85 -11.08 4.77 -14.15
N ALA A 86 -10.54 5.52 -13.18
CA ALA A 86 -9.25 6.19 -13.34
C ALA A 86 -8.04 5.22 -13.45
N ASP A 87 -8.12 4.06 -12.79
CA ASP A 87 -7.12 2.98 -12.93
C ASP A 87 -7.50 2.04 -14.10
N LYS A 88 -6.51 1.69 -14.94
CA LYS A 88 -6.71 0.73 -16.04
C LYS A 88 -6.90 -0.66 -15.44
N SER A 89 -7.94 -1.37 -15.87
CA SER A 89 -8.10 -2.81 -15.62
C SER A 89 -7.79 -3.59 -16.91
N ASP A 90 -7.54 -4.90 -16.79
CA ASP A 90 -7.15 -5.81 -17.87
C ASP A 90 -8.25 -6.10 -18.93
N GLY A 91 -9.07 -5.11 -19.30
CA GLY A 91 -9.65 -5.06 -20.64
C GLY A 91 -11.17 -5.17 -20.79
N ILE A 92 -12.01 -4.97 -19.76
CA ILE A 92 -13.48 -4.99 -19.96
C ILE A 92 -14.18 -3.73 -19.39
N SER A 93 -13.72 -3.20 -18.25
CA SER A 93 -14.28 -2.02 -17.60
C SER A 93 -13.33 -1.59 -16.49
N GLY A 94 -12.94 -0.31 -16.43
CA GLY A 94 -12.05 0.20 -15.37
C GLY A 94 -12.56 -0.14 -13.96
N ASP A 95 -11.67 -0.03 -12.97
CA ASP A 95 -11.98 -0.35 -11.59
C ASP A 95 -13.15 0.48 -11.03
N VAL A 96 -14.10 -0.18 -10.37
CA VAL A 96 -15.26 0.48 -9.75
C VAL A 96 -14.92 0.92 -8.34
N LYS A 97 -14.18 2.02 -8.27
CA LYS A 97 -13.80 2.69 -7.04
C LYS A 97 -13.46 4.14 -7.31
N GLU A 98 -13.78 5.01 -6.38
CA GLU A 98 -13.18 6.34 -6.33
C GLU A 98 -12.19 6.43 -5.17
N GLY A 99 -11.27 7.39 -5.24
CA GLY A 99 -10.18 7.47 -4.29
C GLY A 99 -9.62 8.87 -4.06
N PHE A 100 -8.78 8.96 -3.04
CA PHE A 100 -7.97 10.14 -2.76
C PHE A 100 -6.56 9.71 -2.36
N ASP A 101 -5.56 10.32 -2.99
CA ASP A 101 -4.14 10.04 -2.77
C ASP A 101 -3.43 11.20 -2.06
N MET A 102 -2.67 10.86 -1.03
CA MET A 102 -1.76 11.76 -0.31
C MET A 102 -0.43 11.08 0.03
N ALA A 103 0.61 11.86 0.30
CA ALA A 103 1.88 11.37 0.87
C ALA A 103 2.41 12.32 1.96
N ALA A 104 3.67 12.20 2.37
CA ALA A 104 4.29 13.26 3.20
C ALA A 104 4.08 14.64 2.54
N ASP A 105 3.54 15.60 3.30
CA ASP A 105 3.25 16.95 2.79
C ASP A 105 4.56 17.75 2.73
N LEU A 106 5.12 17.91 1.54
CA LEU A 106 6.42 18.56 1.34
C LEU A 106 6.23 19.94 0.70
N SER A 107 6.90 20.95 1.26
CA SER A 107 6.88 22.29 0.69
C SER A 107 7.59 22.35 -0.67
N LEU A 108 7.30 23.37 -1.47
CA LEU A 108 8.00 23.63 -2.73
C LEU A 108 9.50 23.92 -2.54
N ASP A 109 9.93 24.25 -1.32
CA ASP A 109 11.32 24.50 -1.00
C ASP A 109 12.15 23.25 -0.72
N ASP A 110 11.48 22.10 -0.59
CA ASP A 110 12.11 20.81 -0.37
C ASP A 110 13.03 20.41 -1.54
N GLU A 111 14.18 19.80 -1.22
CA GLU A 111 15.20 19.44 -2.20
C GLU A 111 14.70 18.48 -3.28
N PHE A 112 13.89 17.48 -2.91
CA PHE A 112 13.40 16.47 -3.86
C PHE A 112 12.28 17.04 -4.74
N VAL A 113 11.49 17.97 -4.18
CA VAL A 113 10.48 18.73 -4.94
C VAL A 113 11.15 19.66 -5.95
N LYS A 114 12.21 20.38 -5.54
CA LYS A 114 13.04 21.22 -6.45
C LYS A 114 13.72 20.40 -7.54
N ALA A 115 14.18 19.20 -7.21
CA ALA A 115 14.75 18.24 -8.15
C ALA A 115 13.70 17.57 -9.06
N LYS A 116 12.40 17.87 -8.86
CA LYS A 116 11.28 17.30 -9.62
C LYS A 116 11.24 15.76 -9.59
N LEU A 117 11.66 15.16 -8.48
CA LEU A 117 11.53 13.71 -8.32
C LEU A 117 10.04 13.35 -8.19
N PRO A 118 9.53 12.38 -8.97
CA PRO A 118 8.19 11.85 -8.79
C PRO A 118 7.92 11.45 -7.33
N PHE A 119 6.64 11.44 -6.96
CA PHE A 119 6.16 11.06 -5.62
C PHE A 119 6.48 12.04 -4.48
N TYR A 120 7.18 13.15 -4.72
CA TYR A 120 7.41 14.19 -3.71
C TYR A 120 6.75 15.50 -4.10
N GLY A 121 6.06 16.12 -3.14
CA GLY A 121 5.41 17.41 -3.33
C GLY A 121 4.32 17.68 -2.30
N PRO A 122 3.73 18.90 -2.35
CA PRO A 122 2.61 19.26 -1.51
C PRO A 122 1.37 18.43 -1.84
N ASN A 123 0.60 18.12 -0.81
CA ASN A 123 -0.74 17.55 -0.96
C ASN A 123 -1.77 18.63 -1.32
N VAL A 124 -2.91 18.20 -1.88
CA VAL A 124 -4.09 19.03 -2.08
C VAL A 124 -5.20 18.54 -1.15
N TRP A 125 -6.03 19.45 -0.64
CA TRP A 125 -7.00 19.15 0.42
C TRP A 125 -8.35 19.79 0.13
N PRO A 126 -9.47 19.14 0.52
CA PRO A 126 -10.80 19.76 0.40
C PRO A 126 -10.93 20.91 1.41
N GLU A 127 -11.30 22.11 0.93
CA GLU A 127 -11.47 23.30 1.77
C GLU A 127 -12.66 23.13 2.73
N GLU A 128 -13.70 22.43 2.27
CA GLU A 128 -14.96 22.22 2.99
C GLU A 128 -14.81 21.23 4.17
N LEU A 129 -13.71 20.47 4.24
CA LEU A 129 -13.51 19.41 5.23
C LEU A 129 -12.13 19.46 5.88
N PRO A 130 -11.82 20.48 6.70
CA PRO A 130 -10.49 20.63 7.33
C PRO A 130 -10.13 19.46 8.27
N GLY A 131 -11.12 18.79 8.87
CA GLY A 131 -10.90 17.59 9.67
C GLY A 131 -10.29 16.42 8.88
N PHE A 132 -10.53 16.35 7.57
CA PHE A 132 -9.97 15.33 6.70
C PHE A 132 -8.46 15.45 6.60
N LYS A 133 -7.94 16.67 6.36
CA LYS A 133 -6.49 16.94 6.34
C LYS A 133 -5.82 16.49 7.63
N LEU A 134 -6.37 16.87 8.78
CA LEU A 134 -5.81 16.54 10.09
C LEU A 134 -5.77 15.03 10.31
N ALA A 135 -6.88 14.33 10.07
CA ALA A 135 -6.97 12.89 10.27
C ALA A 135 -6.04 12.10 9.33
N MET A 136 -5.99 12.44 8.04
CA MET A 136 -5.14 11.74 7.07
C MET A 136 -3.65 11.97 7.35
N THR A 137 -3.26 13.20 7.73
CA THR A 137 -1.86 13.54 8.05
C THR A 137 -1.38 12.81 9.30
N GLU A 138 -2.19 12.77 10.35
CA GLU A 138 -1.85 12.04 11.58
C GLU A 138 -1.78 10.53 11.32
N TYR A 139 -2.76 9.98 10.59
CA TYR A 139 -2.77 8.57 10.23
C TYR A 139 -1.55 8.17 9.39
N HIS A 140 -1.21 8.96 8.37
CA HIS A 140 0.01 8.74 7.57
C HIS A 140 1.26 8.71 8.44
N SER A 141 1.38 9.64 9.39
CA SER A 141 2.51 9.71 10.32
C SER A 141 2.60 8.47 11.22
N GLN A 142 1.47 8.01 11.78
CA GLN A 142 1.43 6.80 12.61
C GLN A 142 1.73 5.53 11.81
N MET A 143 1.21 5.43 10.58
CA MET A 143 1.51 4.31 9.68
C MET A 143 2.99 4.30 9.26
N LEU A 144 3.61 5.46 9.06
CA LEU A 144 5.04 5.56 8.80
C LEU A 144 5.88 5.08 9.99
N ILE A 145 5.52 5.47 11.22
CA ILE A 145 6.17 4.99 12.45
C ILE A 145 6.04 3.47 12.56
N PHE A 146 4.85 2.92 12.32
CA PHE A 146 4.63 1.49 12.36
C PHE A 146 5.40 0.74 11.26
N GLY A 147 5.39 1.24 10.02
CA GLY A 147 6.16 0.68 8.90
C GLY A 147 7.65 0.63 9.19
N LYS A 148 8.21 1.67 9.84
CA LYS A 148 9.62 1.67 10.27
C LYS A 148 9.94 0.60 11.31
N LYS A 149 9.01 0.25 12.20
CA LYS A 149 9.20 -0.89 13.11
C LYS A 149 9.25 -2.22 12.37
N LEU A 150 8.45 -2.37 11.32
CA LEU A 150 8.46 -3.57 10.49
C LEU A 150 9.77 -3.73 9.68
N LEU A 151 10.43 -2.63 9.27
CA LEU A 151 11.74 -2.69 8.57
C LEU A 151 12.72 -3.60 9.31
N ASN A 152 12.86 -3.39 10.62
CA ASN A 152 13.78 -4.14 11.47
C ASN A 152 13.42 -5.63 11.54
N VAL A 153 12.12 -5.95 11.59
CA VAL A 153 11.65 -7.34 11.61
C VAL A 153 11.94 -8.02 10.27
N PHE A 154 11.68 -7.32 9.15
CA PHE A 154 11.97 -7.81 7.80
C PHE A 154 13.47 -8.02 7.58
N ALA A 155 14.32 -7.11 8.07
CA ALA A 155 15.76 -7.26 7.98
C ALA A 155 16.23 -8.54 8.68
N LEU A 156 15.79 -8.77 9.92
CA LEU A 156 16.09 -10.00 10.65
C LEU A 156 15.51 -11.25 9.98
N ALA A 157 14.28 -11.19 9.45
CA ALA A 157 13.63 -12.30 8.74
C ALA A 157 14.40 -12.70 7.48
N LEU A 158 15.06 -11.73 6.85
CA LEU A 158 15.91 -11.91 5.69
C LEU A 158 17.37 -12.19 6.04
N ASN A 159 17.70 -12.48 7.31
CA ASN A 159 19.07 -12.70 7.78
C ASN A 159 20.03 -11.56 7.43
N MET A 160 19.54 -10.32 7.51
CA MET A 160 20.31 -9.09 7.34
C MET A 160 20.53 -8.40 8.70
N PRO A 161 21.51 -7.50 8.82
CA PRO A 161 21.61 -6.60 9.98
C PRO A 161 20.28 -5.89 10.26
N ILE A 162 19.94 -5.70 11.53
CA ILE A 162 18.63 -5.16 11.93
C ILE A 162 18.30 -3.80 11.30
N ASP A 163 19.31 -2.99 11.04
CA ASP A 163 19.26 -1.63 10.49
C ASP A 163 19.48 -1.59 8.96
N TYR A 164 19.54 -2.74 8.28
CA TYR A 164 19.95 -2.84 6.87
C TYR A 164 19.12 -1.98 5.90
N PHE A 165 17.85 -1.72 6.22
CA PHE A 165 16.96 -0.92 5.38
C PHE A 165 16.90 0.56 5.79
N ASP A 166 17.48 0.97 6.92
CA ASP A 166 17.30 2.33 7.46
C ASP A 166 17.75 3.42 6.49
N ASP A 167 18.84 3.20 5.76
CA ASP A 167 19.35 4.16 4.78
C ASP A 167 18.54 4.22 3.48
N LYS A 168 17.62 3.27 3.26
CA LYS A 168 16.74 3.18 2.08
C LYS A 168 15.37 3.79 2.35
N PHE A 169 15.06 4.15 3.60
CA PHE A 169 13.77 4.67 4.05
C PHE A 169 13.94 5.96 4.87
N LYS A 170 14.91 6.81 4.50
CA LYS A 170 15.12 8.12 5.17
C LYS A 170 14.03 9.11 4.80
N LYS A 171 13.65 9.15 3.52
CA LYS A 171 12.59 9.97 2.95
C LYS A 171 11.73 9.12 1.99
N PRO A 172 10.98 8.15 2.55
CA PRO A 172 10.31 7.13 1.76
C PRO A 172 9.24 7.73 0.85
N MET A 173 8.97 7.08 -0.28
CA MET A 173 7.86 7.44 -1.19
C MET A 173 6.49 7.02 -0.62
N ALA A 174 6.35 7.04 0.71
CA ALA A 174 5.22 6.47 1.43
C ALA A 174 3.92 7.21 1.14
N GLN A 175 2.95 6.50 0.58
CA GLN A 175 1.68 7.04 0.09
C GLN A 175 0.50 6.44 0.84
N LEU A 176 -0.51 7.26 1.07
CA LEU A 176 -1.81 6.83 1.59
C LEU A 176 -2.85 7.04 0.49
N ARG A 177 -3.53 5.96 0.14
CA ARG A 177 -4.68 5.94 -0.78
C ARG A 177 -5.91 5.50 0.00
N VAL A 178 -6.89 6.39 0.10
CA VAL A 178 -8.20 6.06 0.67
C VAL A 178 -9.20 5.83 -0.46
N LEU A 179 -10.05 4.81 -0.30
CA LEU A 179 -10.89 4.29 -1.38
C LEU A 179 -12.32 4.09 -0.90
N ARG A 180 -13.28 4.39 -1.77
CA ARG A 180 -14.69 3.99 -1.66
C ARG A 180 -15.04 3.06 -2.80
N TYR A 181 -15.61 1.92 -2.46
CA TYR A 181 -16.14 0.95 -3.40
C TYR A 181 -17.66 0.85 -3.22
N PRO A 182 -18.46 1.08 -4.27
CA PRO A 182 -19.87 0.75 -4.24
C PRO A 182 -20.07 -0.76 -4.08
N SER A 183 -21.24 -1.17 -3.60
CA SER A 183 -21.64 -2.57 -3.72
C SER A 183 -22.08 -2.82 -5.16
N THR A 184 -21.56 -3.86 -5.78
CA THR A 184 -21.97 -4.27 -7.13
C THR A 184 -22.69 -5.63 -7.06
N GLN A 185 -23.63 -5.85 -7.98
CA GLN A 185 -24.08 -7.22 -8.24
C GLN A 185 -22.99 -7.91 -9.03
N TYR A 186 -22.09 -8.61 -8.34
CA TYR A 186 -21.01 -9.32 -9.01
C TYR A 186 -21.57 -10.56 -9.74
N THR A 187 -21.53 -10.50 -11.06
CA THR A 187 -21.64 -11.66 -11.94
C THR A 187 -20.28 -11.90 -12.61
N GLN A 188 -20.03 -13.11 -13.09
CA GLN A 188 -18.77 -13.40 -13.79
C GLN A 188 -18.64 -12.49 -15.03
N GLY A 189 -17.57 -11.69 -15.07
CA GLY A 189 -17.36 -10.66 -16.11
C GLY A 189 -17.87 -9.25 -15.73
N ALA A 190 -18.48 -9.07 -14.55
CA ALA A 190 -18.82 -7.75 -14.03
C ALA A 190 -17.54 -6.98 -13.63
N PRO A 191 -17.58 -5.64 -13.71
CA PRO A 191 -16.50 -4.79 -13.22
C PRO A 191 -16.16 -5.11 -11.75
N MET A 192 -14.87 -5.27 -11.45
CA MET A 192 -14.38 -5.46 -10.08
C MET A 192 -14.21 -4.11 -9.40
N GLY A 193 -14.27 -4.10 -8.06
CA GLY A 193 -13.93 -2.90 -7.29
C GLY A 193 -12.47 -2.51 -7.52
N ALA A 194 -11.58 -3.50 -7.46
CA ALA A 194 -10.22 -3.41 -7.99
C ALA A 194 -9.91 -4.71 -8.74
N GLY A 195 -9.38 -4.61 -9.96
CA GLY A 195 -8.95 -5.73 -10.77
C GLY A 195 -7.83 -6.55 -10.15
N GLU A 196 -7.44 -7.64 -10.82
CA GLU A 196 -6.35 -8.51 -10.37
C GLU A 196 -5.00 -7.80 -10.57
N HIS A 197 -4.25 -7.56 -9.49
CA HIS A 197 -2.97 -6.87 -9.57
C HIS A 197 -2.00 -7.28 -8.46
N THR A 198 -0.72 -6.91 -8.64
CA THR A 198 0.28 -6.86 -7.57
C THR A 198 0.65 -5.42 -7.28
N ASP A 199 1.08 -5.15 -6.05
CA ASP A 199 1.63 -3.85 -5.69
C ASP A 199 3.09 -3.75 -6.15
N PHE A 200 3.49 -2.60 -6.67
CA PHE A 200 4.84 -2.43 -7.23
C PHE A 200 5.92 -2.26 -6.16
N GLY A 201 5.50 -1.85 -4.96
CA GLY A 201 6.32 -1.32 -3.90
C GLY A 201 7.09 -2.34 -3.05
N TRP A 202 7.43 -1.93 -1.81
CA TRP A 202 8.03 -2.80 -0.81
C TRP A 202 6.98 -3.58 -0.03
N ILE A 203 6.17 -2.90 0.79
CA ILE A 203 5.00 -3.48 1.45
C ILE A 203 3.82 -2.51 1.42
N THR A 204 2.62 -3.06 1.45
CA THR A 204 1.38 -2.30 1.63
C THR A 204 0.71 -2.73 2.92
N MET A 205 0.19 -1.77 3.68
CA MET A 205 -0.57 -1.98 4.91
C MET A 205 -1.96 -1.42 4.72
N ILE A 206 -2.97 -2.28 4.81
CA ILE A 206 -4.36 -1.97 4.47
C ILE A 206 -5.20 -2.04 5.74
N SER A 207 -5.85 -0.92 6.05
CA SER A 207 -7.01 -0.92 6.94
C SER A 207 -8.28 -0.99 6.09
N GLU A 208 -9.24 -1.83 6.46
CA GLU A 208 -10.49 -1.99 5.72
C GLU A 208 -11.72 -1.95 6.64
N SER A 209 -12.84 -1.50 6.09
CA SER A 209 -14.13 -1.57 6.78
C SER A 209 -14.56 -3.03 6.98
N ALA A 210 -15.47 -3.26 7.94
CA ALA A 210 -15.98 -4.59 8.28
C ALA A 210 -16.69 -5.31 7.10
N THR A 211 -16.98 -4.59 6.01
CA THR A 211 -17.60 -5.09 4.78
C THR A 211 -16.76 -6.17 4.07
N GLY A 212 -15.43 -6.08 4.15
CA GLY A 212 -14.50 -6.97 3.46
C GLY A 212 -14.54 -6.83 1.94
N GLY A 213 -14.13 -7.87 1.22
CA GLY A 213 -14.12 -7.92 -0.25
C GLY A 213 -12.73 -8.04 -0.88
N LEU A 214 -11.66 -7.92 -0.08
CA LEU A 214 -10.30 -8.24 -0.54
C LEU A 214 -10.16 -9.76 -0.72
N GLU A 215 -9.65 -10.16 -1.88
CA GLU A 215 -9.30 -11.54 -2.20
C GLU A 215 -7.84 -11.64 -2.64
N VAL A 216 -7.16 -12.71 -2.20
CA VAL A 216 -5.74 -12.99 -2.47
C VAL A 216 -5.61 -14.32 -3.21
N GLN A 217 -4.85 -14.36 -4.29
CA GLN A 217 -4.62 -15.58 -5.04
C GLN A 217 -3.50 -16.40 -4.39
N SER A 218 -3.83 -17.60 -3.92
CA SER A 218 -2.83 -18.52 -3.41
C SER A 218 -1.95 -19.13 -4.52
N ALA A 219 -0.83 -19.75 -4.13
CA ALA A 219 0.13 -20.34 -5.06
C ALA A 219 -0.43 -21.42 -6.02
N ASN A 220 -1.60 -22.00 -5.75
CA ASN A 220 -2.28 -22.94 -6.65
C ASN A 220 -3.37 -22.29 -7.53
N GLY A 221 -3.46 -20.96 -7.54
CA GLY A 221 -4.44 -20.19 -8.30
C GLY A 221 -5.81 -20.01 -7.64
N THR A 222 -6.03 -20.55 -6.43
CA THR A 222 -7.31 -20.37 -5.71
C THR A 222 -7.36 -19.02 -5.01
N TRP A 223 -8.47 -18.30 -5.17
CA TRP A 223 -8.76 -17.03 -4.49
C TRP A 223 -9.21 -17.27 -3.04
N ILE A 224 -8.52 -16.65 -2.10
CA ILE A 224 -8.79 -16.70 -0.65
C ILE A 224 -9.39 -15.35 -0.25
N LYS A 225 -10.57 -15.36 0.38
CA LYS A 225 -11.17 -14.16 0.96
C LYS A 225 -10.41 -13.75 2.22
N VAL A 226 -10.00 -12.49 2.28
CA VAL A 226 -9.42 -11.91 3.50
C VAL A 226 -10.57 -11.57 4.43
N LYS A 227 -10.53 -12.12 5.65
CA LYS A 227 -11.54 -11.84 6.67
C LYS A 227 -11.22 -10.49 7.32
N PRO A 228 -12.14 -9.51 7.33
CA PRO A 228 -11.96 -8.27 8.06
C PRO A 228 -11.82 -8.56 9.55
N ILE A 229 -10.78 -7.98 10.16
CA ILE A 229 -10.54 -8.03 11.60
C ILE A 229 -10.53 -6.59 12.10
N PRO A 230 -11.39 -6.23 13.08
CA PRO A 230 -11.37 -4.90 13.67
C PRO A 230 -9.99 -4.55 14.21
N ASN A 231 -9.55 -3.31 13.99
CA ASN A 231 -8.28 -2.77 14.50
C ASN A 231 -7.07 -3.63 14.12
N ALA A 232 -7.06 -4.09 12.87
CA ALA A 232 -5.98 -4.85 12.28
C ALA A 232 -5.58 -4.23 10.94
N PHE A 233 -4.35 -4.53 10.51
CA PHE A 233 -3.91 -4.23 9.15
C PHE A 233 -3.64 -5.51 8.39
N VAL A 234 -4.13 -5.60 7.16
CA VAL A 234 -3.67 -6.60 6.20
C VAL A 234 -2.39 -6.08 5.58
N VAL A 235 -1.33 -6.88 5.58
CA VAL A 235 -0.01 -6.52 5.06
C VAL A 235 0.36 -7.44 3.92
N ASN A 236 0.82 -6.88 2.82
CA ASN A 236 1.34 -7.64 1.68
C ASN A 236 2.67 -7.10 1.17
N VAL A 237 3.44 -7.99 0.55
CA VAL A 237 4.71 -7.64 -0.12
C VAL A 237 4.46 -7.23 -1.57
N GLY A 238 5.25 -6.29 -2.07
CA GLY A 238 5.21 -5.82 -3.45
C GLY A 238 6.38 -6.30 -4.31
N ASP A 239 6.42 -5.83 -5.56
CA ASP A 239 7.42 -6.24 -6.55
C ASP A 239 8.86 -5.85 -6.14
N LEU A 240 9.08 -4.69 -5.53
CA LEU A 240 10.43 -4.29 -5.07
C LEU A 240 10.95 -5.25 -4.00
N MET A 241 10.09 -5.71 -3.08
CA MET A 241 10.46 -6.73 -2.10
C MET A 241 10.78 -8.07 -2.78
N SER A 242 10.00 -8.45 -3.79
CA SER A 242 10.27 -9.67 -4.57
C SER A 242 11.64 -9.62 -5.23
N ARG A 243 12.02 -8.46 -5.77
CA ARG A 243 13.35 -8.22 -6.36
C ARG A 243 14.48 -8.26 -5.35
N TRP A 244 14.35 -7.58 -4.21
CA TRP A 244 15.34 -7.64 -3.12
C TRP A 244 15.58 -9.08 -2.68
N THR A 245 14.51 -9.86 -2.55
CA THR A 245 14.57 -11.19 -1.98
C THR A 245 14.74 -12.31 -3.02
N ASN A 246 14.98 -11.96 -4.29
CA ASN A 246 15.19 -12.91 -5.39
C ASN A 246 14.00 -13.91 -5.56
N ASP A 247 12.78 -13.42 -5.36
CA ASP A 247 11.50 -14.15 -5.27
C ASP A 247 11.36 -15.11 -4.09
N ARG A 248 12.19 -14.98 -3.04
CA ARG A 248 11.91 -15.68 -1.77
C ARG A 248 10.58 -15.21 -1.20
N TYR A 249 10.33 -13.90 -1.22
CA TYR A 249 9.00 -13.32 -1.00
C TYR A 249 8.41 -12.97 -2.35
N LYS A 250 7.14 -13.26 -2.57
CA LYS A 250 6.47 -13.02 -3.85
C LYS A 250 5.31 -12.05 -3.66
N ALA A 251 5.29 -11.03 -4.51
CA ALA A 251 4.12 -10.17 -4.66
C ALA A 251 2.96 -11.03 -5.17
N THR A 252 1.88 -11.04 -4.40
CA THR A 252 0.75 -11.94 -4.63
C THR A 252 -0.39 -11.19 -5.30
N LEU A 253 -0.97 -11.79 -6.34
CA LEU A 253 -2.13 -11.25 -7.01
C LEU A 253 -3.27 -11.10 -6.01
N HIS A 254 -3.88 -9.92 -5.99
CA HIS A 254 -5.03 -9.62 -5.17
C HIS A 254 -6.03 -8.77 -5.95
N ARG A 255 -7.28 -8.76 -5.49
CA ARG A 255 -8.40 -8.03 -6.12
C ARG A 255 -9.43 -7.63 -5.07
N VAL A 256 -10.35 -6.75 -5.43
CA VAL A 256 -11.47 -6.35 -4.56
C VAL A 256 -12.81 -6.61 -5.24
N ILE A 257 -13.62 -7.46 -4.62
CA ILE A 257 -15.00 -7.76 -5.03
C ILE A 257 -15.94 -7.44 -3.86
N ASN A 258 -16.77 -6.40 -4.01
CA ASN A 258 -17.73 -6.00 -2.98
C ASN A 258 -19.17 -6.44 -3.33
N THR A 259 -19.60 -7.57 -2.79
CA THR A 259 -20.96 -8.14 -2.95
C THR A 259 -21.82 -8.03 -1.69
N SER A 260 -21.43 -7.17 -0.76
CA SER A 260 -22.06 -7.12 0.58
C SER A 260 -23.45 -6.47 0.60
N GLY A 261 -23.82 -5.73 -0.44
CA GLY A 261 -24.96 -4.82 -0.44
C GLY A 261 -24.69 -3.48 0.25
N GLN A 262 -23.47 -3.24 0.75
CA GLN A 262 -23.05 -2.05 1.48
C GLN A 262 -21.81 -1.41 0.85
N LEU A 263 -21.59 -0.12 1.13
CA LEU A 263 -20.32 0.53 0.77
C LEU A 263 -19.14 -0.14 1.49
N ARG A 264 -18.00 -0.21 0.81
CA ARG A 264 -16.71 -0.60 1.40
C ARG A 264 -15.77 0.59 1.37
N HIS A 265 -15.11 0.85 2.48
CA HIS A 265 -14.00 1.80 2.56
C HIS A 265 -12.71 1.08 2.89
N SER A 266 -11.59 1.57 2.38
CA SER A 266 -10.27 1.14 2.82
C SER A 266 -9.27 2.28 2.78
N ALA A 267 -8.23 2.16 3.61
CA ALA A 267 -7.05 3.01 3.61
C ALA A 267 -5.84 2.12 3.37
N ALA A 268 -5.23 2.22 2.18
CA ALA A 268 -4.02 1.51 1.81
C ALA A 268 -2.81 2.43 1.99
N PHE A 269 -1.90 2.05 2.87
CA PHE A 269 -0.63 2.74 3.08
C PHE A 269 0.49 1.95 2.41
N PHE A 270 1.03 2.51 1.32
CA PHE A 270 2.17 1.97 0.60
C PHE A 270 3.45 2.45 1.28
N MET A 271 4.16 1.55 1.95
CA MET A 271 5.44 1.87 2.59
C MET A 271 6.55 1.52 1.60
N ASP A 272 6.98 2.51 0.83
CA ASP A 272 7.96 2.35 -0.23
C ASP A 272 9.27 3.04 0.11
N PRO A 273 10.42 2.52 -0.37
CA PRO A 273 11.71 3.12 -0.07
C PRO A 273 11.82 4.52 -0.70
N ASP A 274 12.90 5.21 -0.36
CA ASP A 274 13.30 6.47 -0.97
C ASP A 274 13.42 6.28 -2.49
N TYR A 275 13.12 7.33 -3.25
CA TYR A 275 13.21 7.28 -4.71
C TYR A 275 14.56 6.79 -5.21
N THR A 276 15.65 7.24 -4.58
CA THR A 276 17.03 6.91 -4.96
C THR A 276 17.51 5.57 -4.41
N ALA A 277 16.68 4.84 -3.66
CA ALA A 277 17.09 3.57 -3.08
C ALA A 277 17.43 2.55 -4.18
N LYS A 278 18.62 1.96 -4.08
CA LYS A 278 19.05 0.89 -4.96
C LYS A 278 18.42 -0.42 -4.53
N VAL A 279 17.68 -1.03 -5.46
CA VAL A 279 17.05 -2.36 -5.28
C VAL A 279 17.88 -3.39 -6.01
N GLU A 280 18.61 -4.21 -5.27
CA GLU A 280 19.45 -5.29 -5.77
C GLU A 280 19.34 -6.53 -4.88
N CYS A 281 19.58 -7.72 -5.42
CA CYS A 281 19.44 -8.96 -4.64
C CYS A 281 20.21 -8.88 -3.32
N LEU A 282 19.54 -9.20 -2.23
CA LEU A 282 20.15 -9.26 -0.91
C LEU A 282 21.22 -10.36 -0.87
N PRO A 283 22.37 -10.14 -0.20
CA PRO A 283 23.40 -11.16 -0.04
C PRO A 283 22.86 -12.48 0.53
N SER A 284 21.94 -12.41 1.50
CA SER A 284 21.28 -13.58 2.10
C SER A 284 20.33 -14.34 1.16
N CYS A 285 19.95 -13.72 0.04
CA CYS A 285 19.05 -14.28 -0.98
C CYS A 285 19.78 -14.65 -2.28
N CYS A 286 21.11 -14.48 -2.29
CA CYS A 286 22.00 -14.76 -3.41
C CYS A 286 23.18 -15.62 -2.92
N ALA A 287 22.95 -16.94 -2.82
CA ALA A 287 23.98 -17.91 -2.43
C ALA A 287 24.55 -18.67 -3.65
N GLU A 288 25.63 -19.41 -3.45
CA GLU A 288 26.26 -20.26 -4.48
C GLU A 288 25.23 -21.24 -5.05
N GLY A 289 24.96 -21.15 -6.36
CA GLY A 289 23.91 -21.92 -7.05
C GLY A 289 22.55 -21.21 -7.21
N SER A 290 22.39 -19.99 -6.71
CA SER A 290 21.20 -19.15 -6.93
C SER A 290 21.62 -17.69 -7.15
N PRO A 291 22.14 -17.34 -8.35
CA PRO A 291 22.53 -15.97 -8.65
C PRO A 291 21.34 -15.02 -8.65
N ALA A 292 21.63 -13.71 -8.65
CA ALA A 292 20.61 -12.68 -8.77
C ALA A 292 19.83 -12.85 -10.08
N LYS A 293 18.51 -13.04 -9.99
CA LYS A 293 17.61 -13.16 -11.16
C LYS A 293 17.38 -11.81 -11.85
N TYR A 294 17.50 -10.73 -11.08
CA TYR A 294 17.18 -9.38 -11.52
C TYR A 294 18.42 -8.51 -11.50
N ARG A 295 18.56 -7.66 -12.52
CA ARG A 295 19.51 -6.54 -12.47
C ARG A 295 19.11 -5.55 -11.37
N ALA A 296 20.10 -4.88 -10.80
CA ALA A 296 19.87 -3.76 -9.89
C ALA A 296 19.11 -2.62 -10.58
N ILE A 297 18.23 -1.95 -9.85
CA ILE A 297 17.42 -0.82 -10.31
C ILE A 297 17.34 0.28 -9.23
N ILE A 298 16.85 1.45 -9.61
CA ILE A 298 16.44 2.50 -8.68
C ILE A 298 14.94 2.39 -8.41
N ALA A 299 14.53 2.42 -7.15
CA ALA A 299 13.14 2.18 -6.73
C ALA A 299 12.17 3.17 -7.38
N GLY A 300 12.49 4.46 -7.34
CA GLY A 300 11.64 5.52 -7.89
C GLY A 300 11.44 5.42 -9.40
N GLU A 301 12.49 5.12 -10.15
CA GLU A 301 12.41 4.92 -11.60
C GLU A 301 11.52 3.72 -11.95
N TYR A 302 11.65 2.62 -11.20
CA TYR A 302 10.80 1.44 -11.39
C TYR A 302 9.34 1.76 -11.13
N MET A 303 9.04 2.37 -9.98
CA MET A 303 7.68 2.69 -9.60
C MET A 303 7.05 3.67 -10.57
N ASP A 304 7.77 4.73 -10.97
CA ASP A 304 7.24 5.73 -11.90
C ASP A 304 6.88 5.10 -13.25
N LYS A 305 7.75 4.24 -13.78
CA LYS A 305 7.47 3.46 -14.98
C LYS A 305 6.20 2.60 -14.83
N ARG A 306 6.04 1.90 -13.71
CA ARG A 306 4.85 1.06 -13.49
C ARG A 306 3.57 1.88 -13.40
N PHE A 307 3.58 3.01 -12.70
CA PHE A 307 2.42 3.91 -12.64
C PHE A 307 2.05 4.49 -14.02
N LEU A 308 3.03 4.82 -14.87
CA LEU A 308 2.78 5.25 -16.25
C LEU A 308 2.11 4.15 -17.09
N GLU A 309 2.48 2.89 -16.88
CA GLU A 309 1.88 1.75 -17.58
C GLU A 309 0.42 1.50 -17.14
N THR A 310 0.11 1.68 -15.85
CA THR A 310 -1.17 1.23 -15.26
C THR A 310 -2.19 2.32 -14.96
N THR A 311 -1.82 3.60 -15.01
CA THR A 311 -2.77 4.72 -14.79
C THR A 311 -3.17 5.37 -16.11
N THR A 312 -4.35 5.99 -16.13
CA THR A 312 -4.84 6.75 -17.31
C THR A 312 -4.51 8.23 -17.24
N PHE A 313 -4.17 8.75 -16.06
CA PHE A 313 -4.02 10.18 -15.79
C PHE A 313 -2.56 10.66 -15.73
N ARG A 314 -1.58 9.76 -15.84
CA ARG A 314 -0.17 10.12 -16.10
C ARG A 314 0.12 9.93 -17.59
N GLU A 315 -0.28 10.90 -18.41
CA GLU A 315 0.18 10.94 -19.80
C GLU A 315 1.58 11.56 -19.85
N LEU A 316 2.44 11.03 -20.73
CA LEU A 316 3.72 11.65 -21.03
C LEU A 316 3.43 13.05 -21.59
N GLU A 317 3.80 14.13 -20.90
CA GLU A 317 4.08 15.36 -21.62
C GLU A 317 5.23 15.03 -22.59
N PRO A 318 5.02 15.14 -23.91
CA PRO A 318 6.12 14.93 -24.83
C PRO A 318 7.16 16.03 -24.55
N ASN A 319 8.36 15.62 -24.18
CA ASN A 319 9.53 16.49 -24.20
C ASN A 319 9.70 17.14 -25.58
#